data_AF-A0A372IBG1-F1
#
_entry.id   AF-A0A372IBG1-F1
#
_cell.length_a   1.000
_cell.length_b   1.000
_cell.length_c   1.000
_cell.angle_alpha   90.00
_cell.angle_beta   90.00
_cell.angle_gamma   90.00
#
_symmetry.space_group_name_H-M   'P 1'
#
loop_
_entity.id
_entity.type
_entity.pdbx_description
1 polymer ?
#
loop_
_entity_poly.entity_id
_entity_poly.type
_entity_poly.pdbx_seq_one_letter_code
_entity_poly.pdbx_strand_id
1 'polypeptide(L)'
;MAGSVNKVILVGNLGRDPEVRTFQNGGKVCNLRIATSETWKDRNTGERREKTEWHSVAIFSEPLARIAEQYLRKGSKVYLEGQLETRKWQDQSGQDRYSTEVVLRPYRSEMTLLDSRGGGGGGGGDGGGGYGGGGGFPDDRDGGYGGGAPSGGGGGRGDMDDEIPF
;
A
#
# COMPACT_ATOMS: atom_id res chain seq x y z
N MET A 1 -34.41 -18.83 -2.76
CA MET A 1 -33.70 -18.06 -1.72
C MET A 1 -32.24 -17.91 -2.16
N ALA A 2 -31.78 -16.69 -2.39
CA ALA A 2 -30.36 -16.38 -2.53
C ALA A 2 -30.06 -15.33 -1.46
N GLY A 3 -29.55 -15.77 -0.31
CA GLY A 3 -29.38 -14.93 0.88
C GLY A 3 -28.04 -15.14 1.55
N SER A 4 -27.00 -15.49 0.79
CA SER A 4 -25.62 -15.56 1.28
C SER A 4 -24.77 -14.49 0.60
N VAL A 5 -23.79 -13.99 1.34
CA VAL A 5 -22.80 -13.03 0.84
C VAL A 5 -21.43 -13.70 0.94
N ASN A 6 -20.72 -13.71 -0.18
CA ASN A 6 -19.31 -14.07 -0.23
C ASN A 6 -18.59 -12.87 -0.85
N LYS A 7 -17.89 -12.11 -0.01
CA LYS A 7 -17.13 -10.92 -0.39
C LYS A 7 -15.82 -10.91 0.37
N VAL A 8 -14.73 -10.69 -0.35
CA VAL A 8 -13.40 -10.46 0.20
C VAL A 8 -12.94 -9.10 -0.26
N ILE A 9 -12.51 -8.27 0.69
CA ILE A 9 -11.88 -6.98 0.42
C ILE A 9 -10.45 -7.04 0.91
N LEU A 10 -9.50 -6.70 0.06
CA LEU A 10 -8.09 -6.62 0.40
C LEU A 10 -7.53 -5.25 -0.02
N VAL A 11 -6.73 -4.68 0.87
CA VAL A 11 -5.78 -3.61 0.52
C VAL A 11 -4.40 -4.12 0.90
N GLY A 12 -3.53 -4.26 -0.09
CA GLY A 12 -2.22 -4.84 0.12
C GLY A 12 -1.25 -4.53 -1.00
N ASN A 13 -0.07 -5.12 -0.90
CA ASN A 13 1.01 -4.91 -1.85
C ASN A 13 1.33 -6.22 -2.60
N LEU A 14 1.66 -6.12 -3.88
CA LEU A 14 2.08 -7.28 -4.68
C LEU A 14 3.44 -7.80 -4.20
N GLY A 15 3.53 -9.09 -3.87
CA GLY A 15 4.80 -9.73 -3.50
C GLY A 15 5.73 -10.03 -4.67
N ARG A 16 5.15 -10.12 -5.88
CA ARG A 16 5.84 -10.37 -7.14
C ARG A 16 5.05 -9.76 -8.29
N ASP A 17 5.66 -9.68 -9.47
CA ASP A 17 4.99 -9.17 -10.66
C ASP A 17 3.75 -10.02 -11.02
N PRO A 18 2.72 -9.42 -11.65
CA PRO A 18 1.54 -10.14 -12.10
C PRO A 18 1.88 -11.28 -13.05
N GLU A 19 1.34 -12.48 -12.79
CA GLU A 19 1.48 -13.63 -13.68
C GLU A 19 0.28 -13.70 -14.61
N VAL A 20 0.49 -13.49 -15.91
CA VAL A 20 -0.60 -13.44 -16.89
C VAL A 20 -0.56 -14.66 -17.80
N ARG A 21 -1.73 -15.28 -18.00
CA ARG A 21 -1.93 -16.37 -18.95
C ARG A 21 -3.03 -16.00 -19.93
N THR A 22 -2.73 -16.14 -21.21
CA THR A 22 -3.70 -15.95 -22.29
C THR A 22 -4.11 -17.31 -22.83
N PHE A 23 -5.41 -17.52 -22.94
CA PHE A 23 -5.99 -18.76 -23.46
C PHE A 23 -6.16 -18.68 -24.98
N GLN A 24 -6.26 -19.85 -25.63
CA GLN A 24 -6.41 -19.95 -27.09
C GLN A 24 -7.70 -19.30 -27.62
N ASN A 25 -8.73 -19.19 -26.77
CA ASN A 25 -9.98 -18.51 -27.09
C ASN A 25 -9.92 -16.98 -26.92
N GLY A 26 -8.74 -16.41 -26.65
CA GLY A 26 -8.54 -14.97 -26.45
C GLY A 26 -8.79 -14.49 -25.02
N GLY A 27 -9.32 -15.33 -24.13
CA GLY A 27 -9.52 -14.98 -22.73
C GLY A 27 -8.19 -14.78 -21.99
N LYS A 28 -8.17 -13.90 -20.98
CA LYS A 28 -6.98 -13.62 -20.18
C LYS A 28 -7.26 -13.83 -18.69
N VAL A 29 -6.32 -14.46 -18.00
CA VAL A 29 -6.31 -14.60 -16.54
C VAL A 29 -5.04 -14.00 -15.99
N CYS A 30 -5.18 -13.25 -14.89
CA CYS A 30 -4.05 -12.69 -14.15
C CYS A 30 -4.04 -13.24 -12.72
N ASN A 31 -2.90 -13.79 -12.30
CA ASN A 31 -2.68 -14.30 -10.96
C ASN A 31 -1.79 -13.32 -10.18
N LEU A 32 -2.24 -12.90 -8.99
CA LEU A 32 -1.51 -12.01 -8.11
C LEU A 32 -1.21 -12.69 -6.77
N ARG A 33 -0.13 -12.27 -6.13
CA ARG A 33 0.20 -12.63 -4.74
C ARG A 33 0.24 -11.37 -3.89
N ILE A 34 -0.72 -11.22 -2.98
CA ILE A 34 -0.91 -9.99 -2.20
C ILE A 34 -0.52 -10.21 -0.74
N ALA A 35 0.32 -9.34 -0.21
CA ALA A 35 0.66 -9.29 1.21
C ALA A 35 -0.24 -8.30 1.95
N THR A 36 -0.74 -8.70 3.12
CA THR A 36 -1.30 -7.79 4.13
C THR A 36 -0.59 -8.03 5.45
N SER A 37 -0.34 -6.98 6.23
CA SER A 37 0.43 -7.09 7.47
C SER A 37 -0.32 -6.44 8.62
N GLU A 38 -0.32 -7.11 9.77
CA GLU A 38 -0.86 -6.60 11.02
C GLU A 38 0.27 -6.45 12.04
N THR A 39 0.28 -5.34 12.77
CA THR A 39 1.23 -5.10 13.85
C THR A 39 0.47 -4.94 15.16
N TRP A 40 0.88 -5.64 16.21
CA TRP A 40 0.30 -5.51 17.55
C TRP A 40 1.38 -5.57 18.63
N LYS A 41 1.04 -5.16 19.85
CA LYS A 41 1.91 -5.31 21.03
C LYS A 41 1.54 -6.60 21.76
N ASP A 42 2.50 -7.47 22.00
CA ASP A 42 2.29 -8.70 22.77
C ASP A 42 1.96 -8.34 24.22
N ARG A 43 0.88 -8.92 24.75
CA ARG A 43 0.37 -8.58 26.08
C ARG A 43 1.25 -9.11 27.21
N ASN A 44 2.00 -10.18 26.98
CA ASN A 44 2.83 -10.82 27.99
C ASN A 44 4.25 -10.23 28.01
N THR A 45 4.83 -9.98 26.84
CA THR A 45 6.21 -9.47 26.74
C THR A 45 6.29 -7.96 26.57
N GLY A 46 5.20 -7.31 26.12
CA GLY A 46 5.19 -5.89 25.78
C GLY A 46 5.92 -5.55 24.48
N GLU A 47 6.40 -6.55 23.73
CA GLU A 47 7.13 -6.35 22.48
C GLU A 47 6.18 -6.08 21.31
N ARG A 48 6.65 -5.32 20.33
CA ARG A 48 5.93 -5.13 19.06
C ARG A 48 6.13 -6.36 18.18
N ARG A 49 5.04 -6.99 17.74
CA ARG A 49 5.01 -8.12 16.81
C ARG A 49 4.35 -7.72 15.50
N GLU A 50 4.72 -8.42 14.45
CA GLU A 50 4.18 -8.25 13.11
C GLU A 50 3.85 -9.63 12.52
N LYS A 51 2.73 -9.73 11.81
CA LYS A 51 2.34 -10.91 11.04
C LYS A 51 1.90 -10.50 9.65
N THR A 52 2.49 -11.13 8.65
CA THR A 52 2.13 -10.93 7.25
C THR A 52 1.34 -12.14 6.75
N GLU A 53 0.14 -11.90 6.23
CA GLU A 53 -0.69 -12.87 5.54
C GLU A 53 -0.55 -12.70 4.03
N TRP A 54 -0.59 -13.83 3.33
CA TRP A 54 -0.36 -13.86 1.90
C TRP A 54 -1.55 -14.47 1.16
N HIS A 55 -2.14 -13.70 0.26
CA HIS A 55 -3.38 -14.00 -0.43
C HIS A 55 -3.09 -14.33 -1.89
N SER A 56 -3.61 -15.47 -2.36
CA SER A 56 -3.60 -15.81 -3.78
C SER A 56 -4.85 -15.24 -4.42
N VAL A 57 -4.67 -14.43 -5.46
CA VAL A 57 -5.77 -13.75 -6.16
C VAL A 57 -5.78 -14.17 -7.62
N ALA A 58 -6.94 -14.56 -8.13
CA ALA A 58 -7.15 -14.94 -9.53
C ALA A 58 -8.16 -14.00 -10.19
N ILE A 59 -7.71 -13.22 -11.17
CA ILE A 59 -8.53 -12.27 -11.91
C ILE A 59 -8.97 -12.91 -13.22
N PHE A 60 -10.25 -13.26 -13.30
CA PHE A 60 -10.91 -13.76 -14.52
C PHE A 60 -11.69 -12.66 -15.25
N SER A 61 -11.90 -11.50 -14.61
CA SER A 61 -12.41 -10.32 -15.29
C SER A 61 -11.37 -9.79 -16.27
N GLU A 62 -11.61 -9.98 -17.57
CA GLU A 62 -10.65 -9.64 -18.62
C GLU A 62 -10.22 -8.16 -18.62
N PRO A 63 -11.11 -7.17 -18.45
CA PRO A 63 -10.69 -5.77 -18.34
C PRO A 63 -9.75 -5.53 -17.15
N LEU A 64 -10.02 -6.13 -16.00
CA LEU A 64 -9.18 -6.01 -14.81
C LEU A 64 -7.84 -6.71 -15.00
N ALA A 65 -7.82 -7.88 -15.66
CA ALA A 65 -6.58 -8.60 -15.96
C ALA A 65 -5.65 -7.79 -16.88
N ARG A 66 -6.21 -7.09 -17.88
CA ARG A 66 -5.45 -6.17 -18.76
C ARG A 66 -4.88 -4.98 -17.97
N ILE A 67 -5.67 -4.39 -17.07
CA ILE A 67 -5.19 -3.29 -16.20
C ILE A 67 -4.07 -3.79 -15.28
N ALA A 68 -4.24 -4.95 -14.67
CA ALA A 68 -3.25 -5.55 -13.79
C ALA A 68 -1.92 -5.79 -14.53
N GLU A 69 -1.96 -6.41 -15.70
CA GLU A 69 -0.79 -6.63 -16.57
C GLU A 69 -0.09 -5.32 -16.94
N GLN A 70 -0.86 -4.30 -17.33
CA GLN A 70 -0.29 -3.04 -17.83
C GLN A 70 0.35 -2.22 -16.72
N TYR A 71 -0.28 -2.13 -15.54
CA TYR A 71 0.07 -1.13 -14.53
C TYR A 71 0.65 -1.70 -13.23
N LEU A 72 0.33 -2.94 -12.85
CA LEU A 72 0.81 -3.50 -11.59
C LEU A 72 2.20 -4.11 -11.75
N ARG A 73 3.07 -3.89 -10.77
CA ARG A 73 4.38 -4.52 -10.64
C ARG A 73 4.56 -5.01 -9.20
N LYS A 74 5.62 -5.77 -8.93
CA LYS A 74 6.03 -6.09 -7.57
C LYS A 74 6.07 -4.82 -6.72
N GLY A 75 5.47 -4.86 -5.55
CA GLY A 75 5.39 -3.74 -4.63
C GLY A 75 4.19 -2.81 -4.85
N SER A 76 3.50 -2.87 -6.00
CA SER A 76 2.30 -2.05 -6.25
C SER A 76 1.26 -2.24 -5.15
N LYS A 77 0.68 -1.14 -4.68
CA LYS A 77 -0.43 -1.13 -3.73
C LYS A 77 -1.76 -1.17 -4.49
N VAL A 78 -2.64 -2.07 -4.07
CA VAL A 78 -3.91 -2.31 -4.76
C VAL A 78 -5.03 -2.58 -3.78
N TYR A 79 -6.21 -2.05 -4.09
CA TYR A 79 -7.49 -2.45 -3.52
C TYR A 79 -8.11 -3.52 -4.41
N LEU A 80 -8.61 -4.60 -3.82
CA LEU A 80 -9.24 -5.71 -4.52
C LEU A 80 -10.54 -6.09 -3.81
N GLU A 81 -11.61 -6.25 -4.58
CA GLU A 81 -12.86 -6.84 -4.14
C GLU A 81 -13.20 -8.06 -4.98
N GLY A 82 -13.38 -9.21 -4.33
CA GLY A 82 -13.74 -10.46 -4.99
C GLY A 82 -14.51 -11.40 -4.06
N GLN A 83 -14.39 -12.70 -4.30
CA GLN A 83 -15.06 -13.75 -3.52
C GLN A 83 -14.09 -14.91 -3.24
N LEU A 84 -14.26 -15.63 -2.14
CA LEU A 84 -13.48 -16.85 -1.89
C LEU A 84 -13.98 -17.99 -2.77
N GLU A 85 -13.07 -18.69 -3.41
CA GLU A 85 -13.35 -19.96 -4.07
C GLU A 85 -12.29 -21.00 -3.72
N THR A 86 -12.74 -22.18 -3.33
CA THR A 86 -11.87 -23.33 -3.09
C THR A 86 -12.02 -24.31 -4.24
N ARG A 87 -10.94 -24.59 -4.95
CA ARG A 87 -10.90 -25.62 -5.99
C ARG A 87 -10.18 -26.86 -5.50
N LYS A 88 -10.70 -28.02 -5.90
CA LYS A 88 -10.09 -29.32 -5.74
C LYS A 88 -9.25 -29.65 -6.98
N TRP A 89 -8.05 -30.16 -6.80
CA TRP A 89 -7.17 -30.63 -7.88
C TRP A 89 -6.37 -31.83 -7.39
N GLN A 90 -5.91 -32.69 -8.29
CA GLN A 90 -5.07 -33.83 -7.94
C GLN A 90 -3.61 -33.52 -8.21
N ASP A 91 -2.75 -33.85 -7.26
CA ASP A 91 -1.30 -33.78 -7.47
C ASP A 91 -0.78 -34.95 -8.34
N GLN A 92 0.52 -34.95 -8.61
CA GLN A 92 1.16 -35.98 -9.44
C GLN A 92 1.06 -37.39 -8.83
N SER A 93 0.82 -37.50 -7.52
CA SER A 93 0.62 -38.76 -6.81
C SER A 93 -0.85 -39.20 -6.78
N GLY A 94 -1.74 -38.44 -7.42
CA GLY A 94 -3.19 -38.70 -7.46
C GLY A 94 -3.93 -38.30 -6.17
N GLN A 95 -3.26 -37.61 -5.23
CA GLN A 95 -3.90 -37.18 -4.00
C GLN A 95 -4.70 -35.89 -4.21
N ASP A 96 -5.87 -35.84 -3.57
CA ASP A 96 -6.73 -34.66 -3.61
C ASP A 96 -6.12 -33.51 -2.80
N ARG A 97 -5.97 -32.35 -3.45
CA ARG A 97 -5.48 -31.09 -2.88
C ARG A 97 -6.54 -30.01 -3.05
N TYR A 98 -6.56 -29.09 -2.10
CA TYR A 98 -7.47 -27.95 -2.11
C TYR A 98 -6.69 -26.65 -2.15
N SER A 99 -7.13 -25.70 -2.97
CA SER A 99 -6.57 -24.36 -3.03
C SER A 99 -7.70 -23.36 -2.89
N THR A 100 -7.62 -22.50 -1.88
CA THR A 100 -8.54 -21.38 -1.70
C THR A 100 -7.92 -20.11 -2.28
N GLU A 101 -8.64 -19.43 -3.15
CA GLU A 101 -8.20 -18.23 -3.85
C GLU A 101 -9.26 -17.13 -3.72
N VAL A 102 -8.84 -15.87 -3.73
CA VAL A 102 -9.73 -14.73 -3.93
C VAL A 102 -9.92 -14.55 -5.41
N VAL A 103 -11.16 -14.70 -5.90
CA VAL A 103 -11.47 -14.70 -7.32
C VAL A 103 -12.19 -13.41 -7.70
N LEU A 104 -11.66 -12.71 -8.69
CA LEU A 104 -12.31 -11.55 -9.31
C LEU A 104 -13.01 -12.01 -10.60
N ARG A 105 -14.34 -12.17 -10.53
CA ARG A 105 -15.17 -12.60 -11.66
C ARG A 105 -15.75 -11.39 -12.43
N PRO A 106 -16.10 -11.56 -13.70
CA PRO A 106 -16.78 -10.52 -14.46
C PRO A 106 -18.04 -10.00 -13.74
N TYR A 107 -18.24 -8.68 -13.76
CA TYR A 107 -19.43 -7.98 -13.25
C TYR A 107 -19.70 -8.08 -11.73
N ARG A 108 -18.79 -8.67 -10.94
CA ARG A 108 -18.97 -8.86 -9.48
C ARG A 108 -17.74 -8.49 -8.66
N SER A 109 -16.80 -7.78 -9.25
CA SER A 109 -15.47 -7.59 -8.68
C SER A 109 -14.90 -6.24 -9.06
N GLU A 110 -14.05 -5.73 -8.19
CA GLU A 110 -13.43 -4.41 -8.33
C GLU A 110 -11.92 -4.50 -8.09
N MET A 111 -11.17 -3.67 -8.80
CA MET A 111 -9.75 -3.47 -8.55
C MET A 111 -9.44 -1.99 -8.73
N THR A 112 -8.81 -1.40 -7.72
CA THR A 112 -8.40 0.00 -7.75
C THR A 112 -6.89 0.09 -7.48
N LEU A 113 -6.18 0.71 -8.41
CA LEU A 113 -4.75 0.99 -8.26
C LEU A 113 -4.59 2.09 -7.22
N LEU A 114 -3.77 1.85 -6.21
CA LEU A 114 -3.53 2.81 -5.11
C LEU A 114 -2.14 3.43 -5.17
N ASP A 115 -1.34 3.08 -6.17
CA ASP A 115 -0.06 3.72 -6.41
C ASP A 115 -0.26 5.18 -6.82
N SER A 116 0.47 6.09 -6.17
CA SER A 116 0.48 7.49 -6.57
C SER A 116 1.06 7.62 -7.98
N ARG A 117 0.31 8.24 -8.91
CA ARG A 117 0.85 8.65 -10.23
C ARG A 117 2.00 9.64 -9.98
N GLY A 118 3.25 9.18 -9.99
CA GLY A 118 4.40 10.09 -9.95
C GLY A 118 5.60 9.73 -9.10
N GLY A 119 5.78 8.48 -8.64
CA GLY A 119 7.07 8.04 -8.10
C GLY A 119 8.16 7.81 -9.19
N GLY A 120 8.14 8.59 -10.26
CA GLY A 120 9.09 8.51 -11.36
C GLY A 120 10.16 9.58 -11.21
N GLY A 121 11.37 9.18 -10.80
CA GLY A 121 12.57 10.03 -10.94
C GLY A 121 13.27 10.41 -9.64
N GLY A 122 13.56 9.45 -8.76
CA GLY A 122 14.71 9.56 -7.87
C GLY A 122 16.00 9.47 -8.69
N GLY A 123 16.33 10.52 -9.44
CA GLY A 123 17.64 10.72 -10.05
C GLY A 123 18.53 11.43 -9.04
N GLY A 124 19.36 10.67 -8.33
CA GLY A 124 20.43 11.22 -7.51
C GLY A 124 21.36 12.05 -8.39
N GLY A 125 21.37 13.36 -8.14
CA GLY A 125 22.30 14.32 -8.71
C GLY A 125 23.27 14.80 -7.64
N ASP A 126 24.03 13.87 -7.04
CA ASP A 126 25.29 14.20 -6.37
C ASP A 126 26.33 14.45 -7.47
N GLY A 127 26.60 15.73 -7.73
CA GLY A 127 27.54 16.17 -8.75
C GLY A 127 28.11 17.52 -8.35
N GLY A 128 28.91 17.53 -7.29
CA GLY A 128 29.74 18.67 -6.91
C GLY A 128 30.66 19.08 -8.06
N GLY A 129 30.66 20.37 -8.38
CA GLY A 129 31.52 20.96 -9.40
C GLY A 129 31.64 22.45 -9.16
N GLY A 130 32.67 22.84 -8.39
CA GLY A 130 33.01 24.23 -8.09
C GLY A 130 33.65 24.94 -9.29
N TYR A 131 33.25 26.19 -9.46
CA TYR A 131 33.90 27.30 -10.17
C TYR A 131 33.01 28.53 -9.85
N GLY A 132 33.43 29.74 -9.52
CA GLY A 132 34.71 30.42 -9.46
C GLY A 132 34.40 31.93 -9.55
N GLY A 133 35.01 32.75 -8.68
CA GLY A 133 35.06 34.22 -8.75
C GLY A 133 33.99 34.95 -7.92
N GLY A 134 34.26 35.98 -7.11
CA GLY A 134 35.46 36.78 -6.84
C GLY A 134 35.05 38.17 -6.34
N GLY A 135 35.73 38.70 -5.31
CA GLY A 135 35.63 40.10 -4.77
C GLY A 135 34.85 40.19 -3.44
N GLY A 136 35.47 40.42 -2.27
CA GLY A 136 36.02 41.71 -1.75
C GLY A 136 34.86 42.51 -1.11
N PHE A 137 34.75 42.79 0.19
CA PHE A 137 35.65 43.40 1.21
C PHE A 137 35.15 43.06 2.64
N PRO A 138 35.95 43.25 3.71
CA PRO A 138 35.53 43.05 5.11
C PRO A 138 35.06 44.37 5.75
N ASP A 139 34.14 44.32 6.72
CA ASP A 139 34.19 45.26 7.86
C ASP A 139 33.35 44.77 9.05
N ASP A 140 33.94 44.96 10.23
CA ASP A 140 33.48 44.63 11.55
C ASP A 140 32.75 45.84 12.18
N ARG A 141 31.81 45.54 13.10
CA ARG A 141 31.37 46.37 14.24
C ARG A 141 30.43 47.59 14.05
N ASP A 142 29.53 47.62 15.05
CA ASP A 142 28.98 48.77 15.78
C ASP A 142 27.61 49.34 15.35
N GLY A 143 26.79 49.64 16.37
CA GLY A 143 25.59 50.48 16.22
C GLY A 143 24.31 49.89 16.79
N GLY A 144 24.06 50.08 18.09
CA GLY A 144 22.86 49.61 18.80
C GLY A 144 21.65 50.55 18.79
N TYR A 145 20.48 49.97 19.04
CA TYR A 145 19.23 50.56 19.54
C TYR A 145 18.32 49.35 19.87
N GLY A 146 17.65 49.19 21.01
CA GLY A 146 17.23 50.10 22.05
C GLY A 146 15.76 49.79 22.36
N GLY A 147 15.49 49.14 23.50
CA GLY A 147 14.25 49.32 24.27
C GLY A 147 13.14 48.25 24.17
N GLY A 148 12.70 47.77 25.35
CA GLY A 148 11.29 47.41 25.59
C GLY A 148 11.01 45.98 26.05
N ALA A 149 10.89 45.78 27.36
CA ALA A 149 10.56 44.51 28.03
C ALA A 149 9.02 44.33 28.22
N PRO A 150 8.49 43.30 28.94
CA PRO A 150 7.43 42.41 28.45
C PRO A 150 6.10 42.51 29.22
N SER A 151 5.04 41.90 28.69
CA SER A 151 3.76 41.63 29.36
C SER A 151 3.08 40.48 28.60
N GLY A 152 2.52 39.41 29.18
CA GLY A 152 2.22 39.08 30.58
C GLY A 152 1.07 38.06 30.57
N GLY A 153 1.22 36.97 31.33
CA GLY A 153 0.14 36.06 31.81
C GLY A 153 -0.56 35.19 30.74
N GLY A 154 -0.92 33.93 30.97
CA GLY A 154 -0.97 33.11 32.16
C GLY A 154 -2.10 32.08 32.00
N GLY A 155 -1.82 30.82 32.36
CA GLY A 155 -2.80 29.87 32.93
C GLY A 155 -3.60 28.96 31.98
N GLY A 156 -3.68 27.68 32.35
CA GLY A 156 -4.83 26.81 32.02
C GLY A 156 -4.50 25.46 31.40
N ARG A 157 -4.21 24.45 32.22
CA ARG A 157 -4.41 23.03 31.91
C ARG A 157 -5.88 22.68 32.23
N GLY A 158 -6.49 21.78 31.46
CA GLY A 158 -7.70 21.08 31.89
C GLY A 158 -8.68 20.77 30.75
N ASP A 159 -8.85 19.48 30.49
CA ASP A 159 -10.15 18.84 30.18
C ASP A 159 -10.78 19.12 28.80
N MET A 160 -10.39 18.31 27.81
CA MET A 160 -11.21 18.03 26.61
C MET A 160 -11.27 16.52 26.31
N ASP A 161 -11.21 15.70 27.36
CA ASP A 161 -11.69 14.32 27.34
C ASP A 161 -13.08 14.34 27.95
N ASP A 162 -14.13 14.41 27.14
CA ASP A 162 -15.44 13.81 27.45
C ASP A 162 -16.40 13.98 26.26
N GLU A 163 -17.12 12.90 25.96
CA GLU A 163 -18.33 12.85 25.12
C GLU A 163 -18.18 12.50 23.62
N ILE A 164 -17.90 11.21 23.37
CA ILE A 164 -18.31 10.53 22.12
C ILE A 164 -19.64 9.81 22.41
N PRO A 165 -20.77 10.22 21.82
CA PRO A 165 -22.05 9.56 22.05
C PRO A 165 -22.15 8.22 21.28
N PHE A 166 -22.75 7.24 21.94
CA PHE A 166 -23.00 5.86 21.50
C PHE A 166 -23.92 5.74 20.29
#